data_AF-A0A9X6ABR8-F1
#
_entry.id   AF-A0A9X6ABR8-F1
#
_cell.length_a   1.000
_cell.length_b   1.000
_cell.length_c   1.000
_cell.angle_alpha   90.00
_cell.angle_beta   90.00
_cell.angle_gamma   90.00
#
_symmetry.space_group_name_H-M   'P 1'
#
loop_
_entity.id
_entity.type
_entity.pdbx_description
1 polymer ?
#
loop_
_entity_poly.entity_id
_entity_poly.type
_entity_poly.pdbx_seq_one_letter_code
_entity_poly.pdbx_strand_id
1 'polypeptide(L)'
;LDETHRIDDREGAGLPRDMLRQIRYEPLRSVLPERVRDGYDRRREPHGIDTIVIENDRLRTVVLPGYGGRVVSLFHKPSQRELLYRNPVVQPACFALNGAWFSGGIEWNIGATGHTTLSCAPVHAARVPAPDGGEMLRLWEWERLRDMPFQVDLW
;
A
#
# COMPACT_ATOMS: atom_id res chain seq x y z
N LEU A 1 -10.65 25.94 3.89
CA LEU A 1 -10.71 24.48 3.62
C LEU A 1 -10.23 23.75 4.87
N ASP A 2 -10.78 24.09 6.03
CA ASP A 2 -10.15 23.85 7.33
C ASP A 2 -10.91 22.83 8.20
N GLU A 3 -11.90 22.15 7.61
CA GLU A 3 -12.65 21.11 8.29
C GLU A 3 -12.35 19.77 7.61
N THR A 4 -11.74 18.86 8.37
CA THR A 4 -11.69 17.45 8.02
C THR A 4 -13.13 16.95 7.86
N HIS A 5 -13.47 16.40 6.70
CA HIS A 5 -14.81 15.87 6.47
C HIS A 5 -15.18 14.86 7.56
N ARG A 6 -16.30 15.10 8.24
CA ARG A 6 -16.86 14.22 9.26
C ARG A 6 -18.17 13.67 8.74
N ILE A 7 -18.34 12.36 8.86
CA ILE A 7 -19.62 11.71 8.54
C ILE A 7 -20.62 12.07 9.63
N ASP A 8 -21.73 12.70 9.24
CA ASP A 8 -22.80 13.02 10.17
C ASP A 8 -23.66 11.79 10.53
N ASP A 9 -24.56 11.91 11.50
CA ASP A 9 -25.40 10.78 11.93
C ASP A 9 -26.38 10.30 10.84
N ARG A 10 -26.75 11.14 9.87
CA ARG A 10 -27.64 10.78 8.76
C ARG A 10 -26.89 10.01 7.69
N GLU A 11 -25.69 10.45 7.34
CA GLU A 11 -24.76 9.75 6.44
C GLU A 11 -24.35 8.39 7.03
N GLY A 12 -24.23 8.32 8.36
CA GLY A 12 -23.89 7.10 9.07
C GLY A 12 -25.03 6.07 9.18
N ALA A 13 -26.30 6.48 9.10
CA ALA A 13 -27.43 5.60 9.41
C ALA A 13 -27.55 4.35 8.50
N GLY A 14 -26.99 4.40 7.29
CA GLY A 14 -26.97 3.28 6.33
C GLY A 14 -25.72 2.40 6.39
N LEU A 15 -24.72 2.75 7.20
CA LEU A 15 -23.44 2.06 7.22
C LEU A 15 -23.44 0.88 8.20
N PRO A 16 -22.73 -0.22 7.90
CA PRO A 16 -22.52 -1.30 8.86
C PRO A 16 -21.93 -0.79 10.18
N ARG A 17 -22.36 -1.36 11.30
CA ARG A 17 -21.94 -0.92 12.65
C ARG A 17 -20.42 -0.89 12.82
N ASP A 18 -19.72 -1.90 12.32
CA ASP A 18 -18.26 -1.98 12.44
C ASP A 18 -17.57 -0.91 11.60
N MET A 19 -18.12 -0.61 10.43
CA MET A 19 -17.64 0.48 9.57
C MET A 19 -17.82 1.82 10.27
N LEU A 20 -19.00 2.08 10.86
CA LEU A 20 -19.24 3.29 11.65
C LEU A 20 -18.30 3.45 12.83
N ARG A 21 -18.05 2.35 13.55
CA ARG A 21 -17.11 2.33 14.66
C ARG A 21 -15.71 2.76 14.22
N GLN A 22 -15.24 2.28 13.06
CA GLN A 22 -13.93 2.63 12.53
C GLN A 22 -13.86 4.04 11.94
N ILE A 23 -14.91 4.50 11.26
CA ILE A 23 -15.01 5.87 10.73
C ILE A 23 -15.01 6.90 11.86
N ARG A 24 -15.71 6.60 12.96
CA ARG A 24 -15.74 7.44 14.17
C ARG A 24 -14.51 7.24 15.05
N TYR A 25 -13.62 6.30 14.72
CA TYR A 25 -12.39 6.12 15.45
C TYR A 25 -11.53 7.36 15.27
N GLU A 26 -10.98 7.85 16.38
CA GLU A 26 -10.42 9.19 16.44
C GLU A 26 -9.35 9.41 15.36
N PRO A 27 -9.34 10.55 14.64
CA PRO A 27 -8.29 10.86 13.68
C PRO A 27 -6.89 10.74 14.28
N LEU A 28 -5.90 10.41 13.46
CA LEU A 28 -4.52 10.44 13.90
C LEU A 28 -4.15 11.86 14.36
N ARG A 29 -3.62 11.96 15.58
CA ARG A 29 -3.10 13.23 16.12
C ARG A 29 -1.62 13.44 15.78
N SER A 30 -0.93 12.37 15.39
CA SER A 30 0.49 12.37 15.04
C SER A 30 0.80 11.17 14.14
N VAL A 31 1.89 11.26 13.40
CA VAL A 31 2.49 10.15 12.66
C VAL A 31 3.55 9.41 13.46
N LEU A 32 3.84 9.83 14.70
CA LEU A 32 4.77 9.10 15.55
C LEU A 32 4.24 7.69 15.86
N PRO A 33 5.12 6.66 15.91
CA PRO A 33 6.59 6.73 15.87
C PRO A 33 7.18 6.65 14.45
N GLU A 34 6.39 6.81 13.39
CA GLU A 34 6.87 6.67 12.02
C GLU A 34 7.85 7.77 11.64
N ARG A 35 8.87 7.37 10.86
CA ARG A 35 9.83 8.32 10.29
C ARG A 35 9.12 9.20 9.27
N VAL A 36 9.18 10.52 9.47
CA VAL A 36 8.87 11.51 8.43
C VAL A 36 9.88 11.35 7.30
N ARG A 37 9.38 11.19 6.08
CA ARG A 37 10.17 11.03 4.86
C ARG A 37 9.98 12.26 4.01
N ASP A 38 10.97 13.13 4.05
CA ASP A 38 11.04 14.40 3.31
C ASP A 38 12.42 14.56 2.65
N GLY A 39 12.75 15.78 2.19
CA GLY A 39 14.06 16.09 1.65
C GLY A 39 14.40 15.51 0.27
N TYR A 40 13.47 14.80 -0.37
CA TYR A 40 13.63 14.34 -1.75
C TYR A 40 13.47 15.52 -2.73
N ASP A 41 14.32 15.54 -3.75
CA ASP A 41 14.22 16.49 -4.84
C ASP A 41 13.48 15.88 -6.05
N ARG A 42 13.56 16.54 -7.20
CA ARG A 42 12.90 16.10 -8.44
C ARG A 42 13.88 15.57 -9.48
N ARG A 43 15.16 15.43 -9.13
CA ARG A 43 16.17 14.85 -10.01
C ARG A 43 15.88 13.36 -10.13
N ARG A 44 16.09 12.82 -11.33
CA ARG A 44 15.85 11.43 -11.64
C ARG A 44 17.14 10.84 -12.17
N GLU A 45 17.50 9.69 -11.63
CA GLU A 45 18.62 8.91 -12.09
C GLU A 45 18.20 7.44 -12.20
N PRO A 46 18.82 6.67 -13.12
CA PRO A 46 18.62 5.23 -13.16
C PRO A 46 18.97 4.60 -11.81
N HIS A 47 18.07 3.79 -11.27
CA HIS A 47 18.27 3.09 -10.01
C HIS A 47 17.73 1.67 -10.10
N GLY A 48 18.48 0.71 -9.55
CA GLY A 48 18.01 -0.67 -9.40
C GLY A 48 17.07 -0.77 -8.21
N ILE A 49 15.92 -1.41 -8.38
CA ILE A 49 14.98 -1.67 -7.29
C ILE A 49 14.82 -3.17 -7.14
N ASP A 50 15.02 -3.67 -5.93
CA ASP A 50 14.74 -5.07 -5.61
C ASP A 50 13.25 -5.36 -5.74
N THR A 51 12.92 -6.41 -6.50
CA THR A 51 11.54 -6.78 -6.81
C THR A 51 11.31 -8.26 -6.60
N ILE A 52 10.07 -8.62 -6.27
CA ILE A 52 9.59 -10.00 -6.30
C ILE A 52 8.64 -10.12 -7.48
N VAL A 53 8.89 -11.10 -8.34
CA VAL A 53 8.05 -11.38 -9.52
C VAL A 53 7.30 -12.70 -9.28
N ILE A 54 5.98 -12.63 -9.38
CA ILE A 54 5.10 -13.81 -9.33
C ILE A 54 4.50 -13.99 -10.71
N GLU A 55 4.60 -15.18 -11.28
CA GLU A 55 4.25 -15.40 -12.67
C GLU A 55 3.64 -16.79 -12.91
N ASN A 56 2.55 -16.83 -13.68
CA ASN A 56 1.93 -18.06 -14.20
C ASN A 56 1.62 -17.89 -15.70
N ASP A 57 0.93 -18.85 -16.32
CA ASP A 57 0.66 -18.83 -17.76
C ASP A 57 -0.19 -17.62 -18.23
N ARG A 58 -0.91 -16.95 -17.32
CA ARG A 58 -1.83 -15.85 -17.66
C ARG A 58 -1.36 -14.49 -17.17
N LEU A 59 -0.73 -14.43 -16.00
CA LEU A 59 -0.40 -13.19 -15.30
C LEU A 59 1.07 -13.15 -14.90
N ARG A 60 1.63 -11.94 -14.89
CA ARG A 60 2.91 -11.62 -14.24
C ARG A 60 2.71 -10.40 -13.35
N THR A 61 3.03 -10.54 -12.08
CA THR A 61 2.90 -9.50 -11.06
C THR A 61 4.28 -9.09 -10.57
N VAL A 62 4.53 -7.79 -10.42
CA VAL A 62 5.78 -7.26 -9.85
C VAL A 62 5.46 -6.54 -8.54
N VAL A 63 6.11 -6.98 -7.47
CA VAL A 63 5.96 -6.48 -6.11
C VAL A 63 7.25 -5.79 -5.67
N LEU A 64 7.12 -4.63 -5.01
CA LEU A 64 8.22 -3.88 -4.43
C LEU A 64 8.25 -4.04 -2.90
N PRO A 65 8.96 -5.05 -2.34
CA PRO A 65 9.01 -5.25 -0.89
C PRO A 65 9.63 -4.06 -0.15
N GLY A 66 10.57 -3.34 -0.76
CA GLY A 66 11.15 -2.11 -0.20
C GLY A 66 10.24 -0.88 -0.18
N TYR A 67 9.06 -0.97 -0.83
CA TYR A 67 8.12 0.15 -1.02
C TYR A 67 6.70 -0.27 -0.66
N GLY A 68 6.53 -0.67 0.60
CA GLY A 68 5.24 -1.05 1.19
C GLY A 68 4.69 -2.37 0.68
N GLY A 69 5.49 -3.19 -0.01
CA GLY A 69 4.99 -4.39 -0.67
C GLY A 69 4.04 -4.07 -1.83
N ARG A 70 4.19 -2.89 -2.45
CA ARG A 70 3.30 -2.41 -3.50
C ARG A 70 3.36 -3.29 -4.75
N VAL A 71 2.20 -3.66 -5.29
CA VAL A 71 2.11 -4.28 -6.61
C VAL A 71 2.19 -3.18 -7.66
N VAL A 72 3.29 -3.08 -8.40
CA VAL A 72 3.50 -2.00 -9.40
C VAL A 72 3.15 -2.40 -10.82
N SER A 73 2.97 -3.71 -11.07
CA SER A 73 2.57 -4.26 -12.37
C SER A 73 1.74 -5.51 -12.13
N LEU A 74 0.68 -5.66 -12.93
CA LEU A 74 -0.15 -6.84 -13.10
C LEU A 74 -0.37 -7.00 -14.60
N PHE A 75 0.55 -7.71 -15.25
CA PHE A 75 0.57 -7.87 -16.69
C PHE A 75 -0.22 -9.11 -17.12
N HIS A 76 -1.22 -8.91 -17.97
CA HIS A 76 -2.00 -9.98 -18.57
C HIS A 76 -1.36 -10.44 -19.89
N LYS A 77 -0.76 -11.63 -19.86
CA LYS A 77 0.01 -12.19 -20.98
C LYS A 77 -0.85 -12.48 -22.23
N PRO A 78 -2.04 -13.08 -22.14
CA PRO A 78 -2.84 -13.38 -23.34
C PRO A 78 -3.19 -12.14 -24.17
N SER A 79 -3.48 -11.01 -23.50
CA SER A 79 -3.79 -9.75 -24.19
C SER A 79 -2.61 -8.78 -24.26
N GLN A 80 -1.41 -9.19 -23.84
CA GLN A 80 -0.20 -8.36 -23.79
C GLN A 80 -0.42 -6.96 -23.18
N ARG A 81 -1.15 -6.88 -22.07
CA ARG A 81 -1.60 -5.60 -21.50
C ARG A 81 -1.30 -5.49 -20.01
N GLU A 82 -0.85 -4.31 -19.60
CA GLU A 82 -0.77 -3.91 -18.21
C GLU A 82 -2.18 -3.61 -17.67
N LEU A 83 -2.59 -4.27 -16.58
CA LEU A 83 -3.91 -4.07 -15.98
C LEU A 83 -3.94 -2.92 -14.96
N LEU A 84 -2.77 -2.44 -14.54
CA LEU A 84 -2.62 -1.34 -13.59
C LEU A 84 -2.03 -0.10 -14.26
N TYR A 85 -2.24 1.07 -13.64
CA TYR A 85 -1.43 2.23 -14.02
C TYR A 85 0.00 2.00 -13.51
N ARG A 86 0.91 1.67 -14.44
CA ARG A 86 2.34 1.48 -14.16
C ARG A 86 3.09 2.79 -14.45
N ASN A 87 3.35 3.56 -13.40
CA ASN A 87 4.18 4.76 -13.52
C ASN A 87 5.62 4.35 -13.90
N PRO A 88 6.22 4.90 -14.97
CA PRO A 88 7.59 4.58 -15.36
C PRO A 88 8.66 5.13 -14.39
N VAL A 89 8.28 5.91 -13.37
CA VAL A 89 9.19 6.44 -12.36
C VAL A 89 8.73 6.14 -10.95
N VAL A 90 9.69 5.91 -10.05
CA VAL A 90 9.47 5.95 -8.60
C VAL A 90 9.91 7.34 -8.14
N GLN A 91 8.94 8.24 -8.01
CA GLN A 91 9.20 9.61 -7.59
C GLN A 91 8.27 9.98 -6.44
N PRO A 92 8.80 10.09 -5.21
CA PRO A 92 8.03 10.50 -4.05
C PRO A 92 7.47 11.93 -4.19
N ALA A 93 6.30 12.12 -3.60
CA ALA A 93 5.61 13.37 -3.39
C ALA A 93 5.00 13.39 -1.97
N CYS A 94 4.75 14.60 -1.47
CA CYS A 94 4.28 14.83 -0.10
C CYS A 94 2.78 14.51 0.00
N PHE A 95 2.47 13.22 -0.03
CA PHE A 95 1.09 12.72 -0.14
C PHE A 95 0.79 11.50 0.74
N ALA A 96 1.82 10.75 1.19
CA ALA A 96 1.67 9.79 2.28
C ALA A 96 1.53 10.51 3.62
N LEU A 97 0.97 9.81 4.61
CA LEU A 97 0.87 10.29 5.99
C LEU A 97 2.23 10.77 6.53
N ASN A 98 3.33 10.08 6.24
CA ASN A 98 4.69 10.50 6.63
C ASN A 98 5.44 11.30 5.56
N GLY A 99 4.77 11.74 4.49
CA GLY A 99 5.34 12.66 3.51
C GLY A 99 6.00 12.05 2.27
N ALA A 100 6.06 10.72 2.10
CA ALA A 100 6.62 10.12 0.89
C ALA A 100 5.68 9.09 0.25
N TRP A 101 5.10 9.44 -0.89
CA TRP A 101 4.26 8.56 -1.71
C TRP A 101 4.59 8.71 -3.19
N PHE A 102 4.51 7.62 -3.97
CA PHE A 102 4.63 7.66 -5.43
C PHE A 102 3.38 7.07 -6.08
N SER A 103 3.11 7.37 -7.35
CA SER A 103 1.88 6.93 -8.02
C SER A 103 1.97 5.58 -8.72
N GLY A 104 0.82 4.95 -8.92
CA GLY A 104 0.66 3.71 -9.67
C GLY A 104 0.60 2.46 -8.80
N GLY A 105 0.14 1.37 -9.43
CA GLY A 105 0.02 0.07 -8.77
C GLY A 105 -1.12 -0.06 -7.76
N ILE A 106 -0.96 -0.99 -6.82
CA ILE A 106 -1.89 -1.28 -5.71
C ILE A 106 -1.14 -1.11 -4.39
N GLU A 107 -1.66 -0.23 -3.54
CA GLU A 107 -1.13 0.09 -2.21
C GLU A 107 -2.04 -0.43 -1.09
N TRP A 108 -1.42 -0.86 0.01
CA TRP A 108 -2.10 -1.35 1.21
C TRP A 108 -2.27 -0.22 2.22
N ASN A 109 -3.45 0.42 2.21
CA ASN A 109 -3.79 1.46 3.18
C ASN A 109 -4.49 0.84 4.39
N ILE A 110 -3.69 0.51 5.40
CA ILE A 110 -4.11 -0.20 6.61
C ILE A 110 -3.83 0.69 7.83
N GLY A 111 -4.66 0.60 8.86
CA GLY A 111 -4.51 1.34 10.13
C GLY A 111 -5.15 2.71 10.12
N ALA A 112 -4.73 3.58 9.21
CA ALA A 112 -5.18 4.96 9.19
C ALA A 112 -5.76 5.39 7.85
N THR A 113 -6.69 6.33 7.90
CA THR A 113 -7.25 6.95 6.70
C THR A 113 -6.18 7.80 6.01
N GLY A 114 -5.84 7.44 4.78
CA GLY A 114 -4.85 8.13 3.96
C GLY A 114 -3.84 7.17 3.36
N HIS A 115 -2.91 7.71 2.58
CA HIS A 115 -1.80 6.95 2.03
C HIS A 115 -0.83 6.53 3.14
N THR A 116 -0.61 5.23 3.28
CA THR A 116 0.12 4.63 4.41
C THR A 116 1.54 5.18 4.58
N THR A 117 2.04 5.23 5.82
CA THR A 117 3.44 5.55 6.14
C THR A 117 4.43 4.51 5.61
N LEU A 118 3.93 3.33 5.24
CA LEU A 118 4.70 2.24 4.66
C LEU A 118 4.92 2.39 3.15
N SER A 119 4.32 3.41 2.49
CA SER A 119 4.38 3.63 1.04
C SER A 119 5.81 3.51 0.46
N CYS A 120 6.78 4.03 1.19
CA CYS A 120 8.20 4.03 0.85
C CYS A 120 9.06 3.39 1.95
N ALA A 121 8.52 2.39 2.65
CA ALA A 121 9.23 1.63 3.68
C ALA A 121 9.26 0.13 3.33
N PRO A 122 10.28 -0.61 3.77
CA PRO A 122 10.30 -2.05 3.56
C PRO A 122 9.17 -2.74 4.36
N VAL A 123 8.67 -3.84 3.82
CA VAL A 123 7.84 -4.82 4.53
C VAL A 123 8.52 -6.18 4.52
N HIS A 124 8.12 -7.05 5.43
CA HIS A 124 8.58 -8.43 5.38
C HIS A 124 7.92 -9.19 4.22
N ALA A 125 8.66 -10.14 3.65
CA ALA A 125 8.20 -10.97 2.54
C ALA A 125 8.73 -12.40 2.66
N ALA A 126 7.90 -13.39 2.35
CA ALA A 126 8.30 -14.80 2.33
C ALA A 126 7.45 -15.60 1.35
N ARG A 127 8.06 -16.65 0.79
CA ARG A 127 7.34 -17.69 0.06
C ARG A 127 6.79 -18.72 1.05
N VAL A 128 5.49 -19.00 0.98
CA VAL A 128 4.82 -19.94 1.90
C VAL A 128 3.85 -20.84 1.12
N PRO A 129 3.45 -22.02 1.63
CA PRO A 129 2.50 -22.90 0.95
C PRO A 129 1.13 -22.22 0.77
N ALA A 130 0.57 -22.28 -0.43
CA ALA A 130 -0.77 -21.78 -0.73
C ALA A 130 -1.86 -22.79 -0.31
N PRO A 131 -3.10 -22.35 -0.03
CA PRO A 131 -4.18 -23.24 0.41
C PRO A 131 -4.56 -24.34 -0.59
N ASP A 132 -4.28 -24.13 -1.87
CA ASP A 132 -4.55 -25.06 -2.97
C ASP A 132 -3.37 -26.02 -3.27
N GLY A 133 -2.32 -26.00 -2.44
CA GLY A 133 -1.12 -26.82 -2.60
C GLY A 133 -0.04 -26.18 -3.48
N GLY A 134 -0.27 -24.97 -4.02
CA GLY A 134 0.75 -24.17 -4.68
C GLY A 134 1.69 -23.45 -3.71
N GLU A 135 2.37 -22.42 -4.21
CA GLU A 135 3.15 -21.49 -3.38
C GLU A 135 2.58 -20.08 -3.51
N MET A 136 2.58 -19.34 -2.40
CA MET A 136 2.13 -17.97 -2.32
C MET A 136 3.25 -17.05 -1.84
N LEU A 137 3.23 -15.79 -2.28
CA LEU A 137 4.00 -14.74 -1.64
C LEU A 137 3.18 -14.15 -0.51
N ARG A 138 3.72 -14.19 0.71
CA ARG A 138 3.19 -13.50 1.87
C ARG A 138 4.00 -12.24 2.14
N LEU A 139 3.30 -11.12 2.28
CA LEU A 139 3.82 -9.84 2.76
C LEU A 139 3.20 -9.55 4.12
N TRP A 140 3.98 -9.00 5.05
CA TRP A 140 3.43 -8.58 6.34
C TRP A 140 4.26 -7.45 6.96
N GLU A 141 3.61 -6.68 7.81
CA GLU A 141 4.26 -5.67 8.65
C GLU A 141 3.37 -5.34 9.87
N TRP A 142 3.99 -4.80 10.90
CA TRP A 142 3.29 -4.17 12.02
C TRP A 142 3.08 -2.67 11.74
N GLU A 143 1.84 -2.29 11.45
CA GLU A 143 1.44 -0.89 11.29
C GLU A 143 1.37 -0.23 12.68
N ARG A 144 2.27 0.72 12.93
CA ARG A 144 2.53 1.24 14.28
C ARG A 144 1.60 2.37 14.69
N LEU A 145 0.93 3.04 13.74
CA LEU A 145 0.04 4.15 14.07
C LEU A 145 -1.19 3.67 14.82
N ARG A 146 -1.66 2.46 14.53
CA ARG A 146 -2.81 1.83 15.21
C ARG A 146 -2.50 0.50 15.89
N ASP A 147 -1.23 0.14 16.01
CA ASP A 147 -0.81 -1.11 16.64
C ASP A 147 -1.48 -2.34 15.97
N MET A 148 -1.43 -2.39 14.64
CA MET A 148 -2.15 -3.41 13.87
C MET A 148 -1.18 -4.20 12.96
N PRO A 149 -1.06 -5.52 13.14
CA PRO A 149 -0.41 -6.35 12.14
C PRO A 149 -1.30 -6.46 10.91
N PHE A 150 -0.70 -6.44 9.73
CA PHE A 150 -1.40 -6.81 8.50
C PHE A 150 -0.60 -7.81 7.69
N GLN A 151 -1.33 -8.57 6.88
CA GLN A 151 -0.80 -9.59 5.99
C GLN A 151 -1.51 -9.50 4.64
N VAL A 152 -0.73 -9.67 3.58
CA VAL A 152 -1.24 -9.82 2.21
C VAL A 152 -0.64 -11.08 1.62
N ASP A 153 -1.51 -11.97 1.17
CA ASP A 153 -1.14 -13.23 0.52
C ASP A 153 -1.48 -13.12 -0.98
N LEU A 154 -0.51 -13.42 -1.84
CA LEU A 154 -0.63 -13.38 -3.30
C LEU A 154 -0.31 -14.76 -3.88
N TRP A 155 -1.29 -15.42 -4.52
CA TRP A 155 -1.15 -16.72 -5.18
C TRP A 155 -2.08 -16.86 -6.38
#